data_AF-A0A162CXV3-F1
#
_entry.id   AF-A0A162CXV3-F1
#
_cell.length_a   1.000
_cell.length_b   1.000
_cell.length_c   1.000
_cell.angle_alpha   90.00
_cell.angle_beta   90.00
_cell.angle_gamma   90.00
#
_symmetry.space_group_name_H-M   'P 1'
#
loop_
_entity.id
_entity.type
_entity.pdbx_description
1 polymer ?
#
loop_
_entity_poly.entity_id
_entity_poly.type
_entity_poly.pdbx_seq_one_letter_code
_entity_poly.pdbx_strand_id
1 'polypeptide(L)'
;TVDPNRDTPEQLKKYLEYFDAGFIGLTGEEAIIQKLANAVSIPFIPADTSKENYTVDHSGNLVVIGPDGTQRGFIRAPLNNQKLKDQLPTLLAPAS
;
A
#
# COMPACT_ATOMS: atom_id res chain seq x y z
N THR A 1 -5.35 0.44 -3.15
CA THR A 1 -6.02 1.67 -2.70
C THR A 1 -6.61 1.46 -1.31
N VAL A 2 -6.90 2.55 -0.59
CA VAL A 2 -7.73 2.58 0.63
C VAL A 2 -9.06 3.33 0.41
N ASP A 3 -9.38 3.67 -0.84
CA ASP A 3 -10.59 4.40 -1.25
C ASP A 3 -11.29 3.70 -2.44
N PRO A 4 -11.88 2.53 -2.23
CA PRO A 4 -12.48 1.75 -3.31
C PRO A 4 -13.69 2.43 -3.97
N ASN A 5 -14.28 3.44 -3.35
CA ASN A 5 -15.41 4.19 -3.92
C ASN A 5 -15.00 5.05 -5.12
N ARG A 6 -13.74 5.52 -5.17
CA ARG A 6 -13.21 6.35 -6.27
C ARG A 6 -12.16 5.62 -7.10
N ASP A 7 -11.39 4.73 -6.49
CA ASP A 7 -10.26 4.04 -7.13
C ASP A 7 -10.69 2.73 -7.79
N THR A 8 -11.35 2.84 -8.94
CA THR A 8 -11.71 1.68 -9.78
C THR A 8 -10.46 1.06 -10.45
N PRO A 9 -10.53 -0.18 -10.96
CA PRO A 9 -9.42 -0.78 -11.70
C PRO A 9 -8.93 0.06 -12.87
N GLU A 10 -9.84 0.67 -13.63
CA GLU A 10 -9.53 1.53 -14.78
C GLU A 10 -8.81 2.82 -14.35
N GLN A 11 -9.30 3.44 -13.27
CA GLN A 11 -8.70 4.68 -12.74
C GLN A 11 -7.31 4.44 -12.16
N LEU A 12 -7.13 3.34 -11.41
CA LEU A 12 -5.82 2.92 -10.91
C LEU A 12 -4.85 2.61 -12.04
N LYS A 13 -5.29 1.86 -13.06
CA LYS A 13 -4.45 1.54 -14.22
C LYS A 13 -3.96 2.83 -14.89
N LYS A 14 -4.86 3.76 -15.19
CA LYS A 14 -4.51 5.05 -15.81
C LYS A 14 -3.53 5.85 -14.95
N TYR A 15 -3.73 5.89 -13.64
CA TYR A 15 -2.83 6.60 -12.72
C TYR A 15 -1.44 5.97 -12.68
N LEU A 16 -1.35 4.65 -12.60
CA LEU A 16 -0.08 3.93 -12.50
C LEU A 16 0.71 3.91 -13.82
N GLU A 17 0.03 3.87 -14.97
CA GLU A 17 0.64 3.96 -16.30
C GLU A 17 1.41 5.27 -16.49
N TYR A 18 0.98 6.37 -15.86
CA TYR A 18 1.71 7.64 -15.91
C TYR A 18 3.15 7.54 -15.37
N PHE A 19 3.38 6.68 -14.39
CA PHE A 19 4.72 6.49 -13.80
C PHE A 19 5.57 5.45 -14.53
N ASP A 20 4.94 4.56 -15.32
CA ASP A 20 5.58 3.49 -16.10
C ASP A 20 6.64 2.68 -15.33
N ALA A 21 6.38 2.41 -14.05
CA ALA A 21 7.33 1.76 -13.13
C ALA A 21 7.00 0.29 -12.85
N GLY A 22 6.07 -0.31 -13.60
CA GLY A 22 5.60 -1.68 -13.39
C GLY A 22 4.78 -1.89 -12.11
N PHE A 23 4.16 -0.84 -11.56
CA PHE A 23 3.31 -0.95 -10.38
C PHE A 23 2.02 -1.72 -10.67
N ILE A 24 1.59 -2.53 -9.70
CA ILE A 24 0.31 -3.23 -9.73
C ILE A 24 -0.65 -2.53 -8.77
N GLY A 25 -1.77 -2.04 -9.29
CA GLY A 25 -2.86 -1.46 -8.50
C GLY A 25 -3.86 -2.52 -8.08
N LEU A 26 -4.22 -2.54 -6.80
CA LEU A 26 -5.25 -3.42 -6.24
C LEU A 26 -6.38 -2.60 -5.63
N THR A 27 -7.61 -3.01 -5.90
CA THR A 27 -8.87 -2.46 -5.35
C THR A 27 -9.88 -3.60 -5.16
N GLY A 28 -11.00 -3.34 -4.49
CA GLY A 28 -12.02 -4.33 -4.17
C GLY A 28 -12.97 -3.83 -3.08
N GLU A 29 -13.70 -4.74 -2.45
CA GLU A 29 -14.60 -4.39 -1.34
C GLU A 29 -13.83 -3.80 -0.16
N GLU A 30 -14.36 -2.74 0.45
CA GLU A 30 -13.73 -2.04 1.58
C GLU A 30 -13.39 -2.99 2.74
N ALA A 31 -14.27 -3.95 3.04
CA ALA A 31 -14.04 -4.95 4.08
C ALA A 31 -12.81 -5.85 3.79
N ILE A 32 -12.56 -6.19 2.52
CA ILE A 32 -11.38 -6.98 2.11
C ILE A 32 -10.12 -6.14 2.25
N ILE A 33 -10.17 -4.86 1.83
CA ILE A 33 -9.06 -3.92 1.97
C ILE A 33 -8.72 -3.71 3.45
N GLN A 34 -9.71 -3.49 4.32
CA GLN A 34 -9.53 -3.36 5.76
C GLN A 34 -8.93 -4.62 6.39
N LYS A 35 -9.39 -5.80 5.97
CA LYS A 35 -8.82 -7.07 6.42
C LYS A 35 -7.35 -7.20 6.05
N LEU A 36 -6.97 -6.86 4.81
CA LEU A 36 -5.58 -6.88 4.38
C LEU A 36 -4.74 -5.87 5.17
N ALA A 37 -5.19 -4.62 5.26
CA ALA A 37 -4.55 -3.54 6.01
C ALA A 37 -4.24 -3.96 7.46
N ASN A 38 -5.21 -4.57 8.14
CA ASN A 38 -5.05 -5.08 9.50
C ASN A 38 -4.03 -6.24 9.55
N ALA A 39 -4.10 -7.19 8.61
CA ALA A 39 -3.20 -8.34 8.56
C ALA A 39 -1.73 -7.93 8.39
N VAL A 40 -1.47 -6.80 7.72
CA VAL A 40 -0.11 -6.30 7.49
C VAL A 40 0.28 -5.12 8.40
N SER A 41 -0.57 -4.77 9.38
CA SER A 41 -0.34 -3.66 10.31
C SER A 41 -0.15 -2.28 9.64
N ILE A 42 -0.88 -2.02 8.55
CA ILE A 42 -0.89 -0.72 7.85
C ILE A 42 -2.29 -0.10 7.97
N PRO A 43 -2.56 0.68 9.03
CA PRO A 43 -3.91 1.20 9.29
C PRO A 43 -4.28 2.36 8.35
N PHE A 44 -5.58 2.48 8.09
CA PHE A 44 -6.24 3.63 7.51
C PHE A 44 -7.61 3.83 8.18
N ILE A 45 -8.17 5.02 8.04
CA ILE A 45 -9.53 5.34 8.48
C ILE A 45 -10.38 5.52 7.21
N PRO A 46 -11.43 4.70 7.00
CA PRO A 46 -12.35 4.90 5.89
C PRO A 46 -12.91 6.32 5.88
N ALA A 47 -13.07 6.89 4.70
CA ALA A 47 -13.62 8.23 4.59
C ALA A 47 -15.12 8.29 4.87
N ASP A 48 -15.55 9.45 5.35
CA ASP A 48 -16.96 9.84 5.35
C ASP A 48 -17.37 10.25 3.92
N THR A 49 -17.89 9.28 3.16
CA THR A 49 -18.28 9.45 1.75
C THR A 49 -19.49 10.35 1.55
N SER A 50 -20.16 10.77 2.62
CA SER A 50 -21.26 11.74 2.54
C SER A 50 -20.79 13.18 2.30
N LYS A 51 -19.50 13.47 2.53
CA LYS A 51 -18.91 14.80 2.32
C LYS A 51 -18.37 14.95 0.91
N GLU A 52 -18.67 16.07 0.28
CA GLU A 52 -17.97 16.46 -0.94
C GLU A 52 -16.47 16.64 -0.67
N ASN A 53 -15.63 16.24 -1.64
CA ASN A 53 -14.18 16.36 -1.58
C ASN A 53 -13.53 15.74 -0.33
N TYR A 54 -14.08 14.63 0.16
CA TYR A 54 -13.50 13.92 1.30
C TYR A 54 -12.05 13.48 1.05
N THR A 55 -11.28 13.45 2.13
CA THR A 55 -9.95 12.86 2.21
C THR A 55 -10.02 11.54 2.97
N VAL A 56 -9.06 10.66 2.71
CA VAL A 56 -8.89 9.41 3.46
C VAL A 56 -7.65 9.56 4.34
N ASP A 57 -7.80 9.35 5.64
CA ASP A 57 -6.65 9.32 6.54
C ASP A 57 -5.96 7.96 6.44
N HIS A 58 -4.67 7.95 6.09
CA HIS A 58 -3.92 6.72 5.91
C HIS A 58 -2.48 6.87 6.39
N SER A 59 -1.83 5.76 6.74
CA SER A 59 -0.40 5.77 7.01
C SER A 59 0.41 6.04 5.74
N GLY A 60 1.55 6.72 5.87
CA GLY A 60 2.56 6.82 4.80
C GLY A 60 3.58 5.67 4.78
N ASN A 61 3.33 4.60 5.56
CA ASN A 61 4.28 3.52 5.73
C ASN A 61 4.20 2.51 4.58
N LEU A 62 5.31 1.82 4.31
CA LEU A 62 5.35 0.68 3.41
C LEU A 62 5.43 -0.61 4.21
N VAL A 63 4.72 -1.66 3.79
CA VAL A 63 4.97 -3.03 4.25
C VAL A 63 5.90 -3.75 3.29
N VAL A 64 6.80 -4.59 3.82
CA VAL A 64 7.67 -5.48 3.03
C VAL A 64 7.18 -6.91 3.20
N ILE A 65 6.80 -7.55 2.10
CA ILE A 65 6.40 -8.96 2.04
C ILE A 65 7.46 -9.73 1.25
N GLY A 66 7.94 -10.85 1.82
CA GLY A 66 8.91 -11.72 1.19
C GLY A 66 8.30 -12.59 0.07
N PRO A 67 9.13 -13.22 -0.77
CA PRO A 67 8.67 -14.11 -1.85
C PRO A 67 7.95 -15.37 -1.34
N ASP A 68 8.12 -15.71 -0.06
CA ASP A 68 7.40 -16.79 0.64
C ASP A 68 6.04 -16.34 1.21
N GLY A 69 5.63 -15.09 0.95
CA GLY A 69 4.36 -14.53 1.42
C GLY A 69 4.39 -14.06 2.88
N THR A 70 5.54 -14.12 3.57
CA THR A 70 5.64 -13.68 4.96
C THR A 70 5.93 -12.19 5.07
N GLN A 71 5.35 -11.53 6.08
CA GLN A 71 5.67 -10.13 6.38
C GLN A 71 7.07 -10.04 6.99
N ARG A 72 7.94 -9.24 6.36
CA ARG A 72 9.33 -8.99 6.79
C ARG A 72 9.47 -7.77 7.69
N GLY A 73 8.52 -6.83 7.60
CA GLY A 73 8.48 -5.64 8.42
C GLY A 73 7.77 -4.48 7.74
N PHE A 74 8.00 -3.26 8.23
CA PHE A 74 7.48 -2.02 7.65
C PHE A 74 8.56 -0.93 7.63
N ILE A 75 8.49 -0.04 6.63
CA ILE A 75 9.29 1.18 6.54
C ILE A 75 8.39 2.35 6.88
N ARG A 76 8.77 3.14 7.87
CA ARG A 76 7.99 4.31 8.31
C ARG A 76 8.28 5.53 7.44
N ALA A 77 7.25 6.32 7.16
CA ALA A 77 7.42 7.65 6.61
C ALA A 77 8.13 8.60 7.60
N PRO A 78 8.86 9.63 7.11
CA PRO A 78 9.16 9.90 5.70
C PRO A 78 10.18 8.93 5.12
N LEU A 79 10.02 8.56 3.84
CA LEU A 79 10.90 7.60 3.17
C LEU A 79 12.28 8.20 2.90
N ASN A 80 13.32 7.39 3.09
CA ASN A 80 14.70 7.74 2.75
C ASN A 80 15.24 6.74 1.72
N ASN A 81 15.46 7.21 0.49
CA ASN A 81 15.84 6.37 -0.64
C ASN A 81 17.18 5.64 -0.42
N GLN A 82 18.14 6.27 0.26
CA GLN A 82 19.42 5.63 0.54
C GLN A 82 19.24 4.47 1.52
N LYS A 83 18.50 4.70 2.62
CA LYS A 83 18.20 3.63 3.59
C LYS A 83 17.41 2.48 2.96
N LEU A 84 16.45 2.79 2.08
CA LEU A 84 15.71 1.77 1.33
C LEU A 84 16.65 0.89 0.49
N LYS A 85 17.54 1.53 -0.27
CA LYS A 85 18.53 0.84 -1.11
C LYS A 85 19.43 -0.08 -0.29
N ASP A 86 19.84 0.37 0.91
CA ASP A 86 20.73 -0.38 1.77
C ASP A 86 20.03 -1.55 2.51
N GLN A 87 18.75 -1.39 2.86
CA GLN A 87 18.03 -2.35 3.73
C GLN A 87 17.17 -3.37 2.98
N LEU A 88 16.58 -3.00 1.83
CA LEU A 88 15.66 -3.88 1.10
C LEU A 88 16.29 -5.22 0.69
N PRO A 89 17.54 -5.31 0.20
CA PRO A 89 18.14 -6.59 -0.17
C PRO A 89 18.20 -7.58 0.99
N THR A 90 18.53 -7.11 2.20
CA THR A 90 18.58 -7.95 3.41
C THR A 90 17.18 -8.39 3.85
N LEU A 91 16.19 -7.50 3.77
CA LEU A 91 14.80 -7.83 4.15
C LEU A 91 14.14 -8.83 3.19
N LEU A 92 14.57 -8.86 1.93
CA LEU A 92 14.02 -9.73 0.88
C LEU A 92 14.78 -11.04 0.70
N ALA A 93 15.95 -11.18 1.33
CA ALA A 93 16.70 -12.42 1.30
C ALA A 93 15.87 -13.59 1.89
N PRO A 94 16.01 -14.82 1.35
CA PRO A 94 15.39 -15.98 1.95
C PRO A 94 15.81 -16.13 3.41
N ALA A 95 14.88 -16.53 4.28
CA ALA A 95 15.24 -16.94 5.62
C ALA A 95 16.21 -18.14 5.54
N SER A 96 17.35 -18.05 6.24
CA SER A 96 18.30 -19.16 6.39
C SER A 96 17.78 -20.19 7.38
#